data_AF-A0A0K8NZX9-F1
#
_entry.id   AF-A0A0K8NZX9-F1
#
_cell.length_a   1.000
_cell.length_b   1.000
_cell.length_c   1.000
_cell.angle_alpha   90.00
_cell.angle_beta   90.00
_cell.angle_gamma   90.00
#
_symmetry.space_group_name_H-M   'P 1'
#
loop_
_entity.id
_entity.type
_entity.pdbx_description
1 polymer ?
#
loop_
_entity_poly.entity_id
_entity_poly.type
_entity_poly.pdbx_seq_one_letter_code
_entity_poly.pdbx_strand_id
1 'polypeptide(L)'
;MDRPPHPGGGPPPAPRLPPRAGSERTRPAGDGPGAVRAGLCAALLLLLALPLLLSASTPGASSPPADEPEARLGHAVYQRRCARCHATGMHREGPAHCGVVGRAAATQPGFRYSEALRRSGITWTPAELDAWLSDPESRVPGQAMDVQVSSPVARRRLIAYLATLEPCTPVAARRP
;
A
#
# COMPACT_ATOMS: atom_id res chain seq x y z
N MET A 1 -16.07 34.98 -37.25
CA MET A 1 -17.34 34.35 -36.80
C MET A 1 -17.11 33.88 -35.38
N ASP A 2 -17.11 34.84 -34.45
CA ASP A 2 -16.90 34.61 -33.02
C ASP A 2 -18.17 34.06 -32.37
N ARG A 3 -18.04 33.01 -31.57
CA ARG A 3 -19.13 32.39 -30.81
C ARG A 3 -19.08 32.90 -29.37
N PRO A 4 -20.19 33.37 -28.77
CA PRO A 4 -20.15 33.92 -27.42
C PRO A 4 -19.95 32.82 -26.37
N PRO A 5 -19.36 33.14 -25.20
CA PRO A 5 -19.15 32.19 -24.12
C PRO A 5 -20.46 31.84 -23.38
N HIS A 6 -20.61 30.57 -23.02
CA HIS A 6 -21.72 30.06 -22.22
C HIS A 6 -21.53 30.43 -20.73
N PRO A 7 -22.59 30.87 -20.01
CA PRO A 7 -22.52 31.06 -18.57
C PRO A 7 -22.50 29.70 -17.85
N GLY A 8 -21.51 29.51 -16.98
CA GLY A 8 -21.34 28.31 -16.17
C GLY A 8 -22.43 28.15 -15.11
N GLY A 9 -23.05 26.97 -15.08
CA GLY A 9 -23.93 26.55 -14.00
C GLY A 9 -23.11 26.13 -12.77
N GLY A 10 -23.40 26.74 -11.62
CA GLY A 10 -22.83 26.34 -10.34
C GLY A 10 -23.38 25.00 -9.85
N PRO A 11 -22.63 24.27 -8.99
CA PRO A 11 -23.07 22.99 -8.46
C PRO A 11 -24.26 23.14 -7.50
N PRO A 12 -25.17 22.14 -7.44
CA PRO A 12 -26.32 22.17 -6.54
C PRO A 12 -25.90 22.04 -5.06
N PRO A 13 -26.67 22.62 -4.12
CA PRO A 13 -26.37 22.55 -2.69
C PRO A 13 -26.57 21.12 -2.15
N ALA A 14 -25.68 20.74 -1.21
CA ALA A 14 -25.72 19.44 -0.55
C ALA A 14 -26.92 19.29 0.41
N PRO A 15 -27.48 18.08 0.56
CA PRO A 15 -28.59 17.82 1.50
C PRO A 15 -28.12 17.85 2.96
N ARG A 16 -28.96 18.41 3.85
CA ARG A 16 -28.75 18.43 5.30
C ARG A 16 -29.09 17.06 5.90
N LEU A 17 -28.13 16.46 6.60
CA LEU A 17 -28.36 15.26 7.41
C LEU A 17 -29.00 15.61 8.76
N PRO A 18 -29.92 14.76 9.28
CA PRO A 18 -30.52 14.94 10.60
C PRO A 18 -29.55 14.57 11.75
N PRO A 19 -29.79 15.08 12.97
CA PRO A 19 -28.95 14.80 14.14
C PRO A 19 -29.09 13.35 14.60
N ARG A 20 -27.95 12.75 14.98
CA ARG A 20 -27.90 11.40 15.57
C ARG A 20 -28.46 11.41 17.00
N ALA A 21 -29.46 10.56 17.23
CA ALA A 21 -29.97 10.25 18.56
C ALA A 21 -28.88 9.58 19.42
N GLY A 22 -28.69 10.09 20.63
CA GLY A 22 -27.78 9.54 21.63
C GLY A 22 -28.33 8.27 22.25
N SER A 23 -27.49 7.24 22.35
CA SER A 23 -27.82 6.02 23.10
C SER A 23 -27.47 6.22 24.57
N GLU A 24 -28.51 6.22 25.39
CA GLU A 24 -28.45 6.30 26.83
C GLU A 24 -27.76 5.07 27.43
N ARG A 25 -26.91 5.34 28.42
CA ARG A 25 -26.03 4.37 29.08
C ARG A 25 -26.69 3.93 30.38
N THR A 26 -27.28 2.74 30.41
CA THR A 26 -27.80 2.14 31.65
C THR A 26 -26.73 1.24 32.28
N ARG A 27 -26.21 1.64 33.44
CA ARG A 27 -25.38 0.79 34.32
C ARG A 27 -26.31 0.07 35.30
N PRO A 28 -26.16 -1.26 35.53
CA PRO A 28 -26.63 -1.88 36.75
C PRO A 28 -25.56 -1.81 37.84
N ALA A 29 -25.97 -1.30 39.00
CA ALA A 29 -25.25 -1.40 40.27
C ALA A 29 -25.49 -2.78 40.89
N GLY A 30 -24.45 -3.38 41.45
CA GLY A 30 -24.52 -4.65 42.17
C GLY A 30 -23.36 -4.74 43.15
N ASP A 31 -23.58 -4.22 44.36
CA ASP A 31 -22.73 -4.44 45.52
C ASP A 31 -23.29 -5.63 46.31
N GLY A 32 -22.44 -6.62 46.59
CA GLY A 32 -22.70 -7.68 47.55
C GLY A 32 -21.45 -7.88 48.41
N PRO A 33 -21.50 -7.68 49.74
CA PRO A 33 -20.37 -7.93 50.61
C PRO A 33 -20.24 -9.41 50.94
N GLY A 34 -18.99 -9.86 50.96
CA GLY A 34 -18.58 -11.25 51.18
C GLY A 34 -18.89 -11.80 52.57
N ALA A 35 -18.87 -13.12 52.63
CA ALA A 35 -18.76 -13.88 53.87
C ALA A 35 -17.62 -14.90 53.72
N VAL A 36 -16.68 -14.75 54.62
CA VAL A 36 -15.43 -15.48 54.82
C VAL A 36 -15.65 -16.86 55.47
N ARG A 37 -15.07 -17.93 54.91
CA ARG A 37 -14.68 -19.17 55.62
C ARG A 37 -13.49 -19.76 54.84
N ALA A 38 -12.24 -19.41 55.15
CA ALA A 38 -11.41 -20.00 56.21
C ALA A 38 -11.31 -21.54 56.15
N GLY A 39 -10.18 -22.03 55.66
CA GLY A 39 -9.58 -23.27 56.15
C GLY A 39 -9.45 -24.43 55.16
N LEU A 40 -8.23 -24.96 55.13
CA LEU A 40 -7.78 -26.29 54.74
C LEU A 40 -7.18 -26.50 53.34
N CYS A 41 -5.95 -27.03 53.41
CA CYS A 41 -5.18 -27.75 52.39
C CYS A 41 -4.19 -26.95 51.54
N ALA A 42 -3.37 -26.15 52.22
CA ALA A 42 -1.96 -26.00 51.87
C ALA A 42 -1.25 -27.38 51.88
N ALA A 43 -1.37 -28.15 50.79
CA ALA A 43 -0.60 -29.40 50.60
C ALA A 43 -0.55 -29.87 49.13
N LEU A 44 -0.61 -28.97 48.15
CA LEU A 44 -0.50 -29.33 46.73
C LEU A 44 0.34 -28.32 45.94
N LEU A 45 1.50 -27.93 46.48
CA LEU A 45 2.41 -26.93 45.91
C LEU A 45 3.81 -27.47 45.59
N LEU A 46 3.99 -28.77 45.32
CA LEU A 46 5.36 -29.33 45.18
C LEU A 46 5.55 -30.42 44.11
N LEU A 47 4.93 -30.32 42.92
CA LEU A 47 5.19 -31.24 41.79
C LEU A 47 5.15 -30.58 40.38
N LEU A 48 5.73 -29.40 40.18
CA LEU A 48 5.86 -28.78 38.83
C LEU A 48 7.25 -28.17 38.56
N ALA A 49 8.32 -28.79 39.05
CA ALA A 49 9.69 -28.41 38.72
C ALA A 49 10.43 -29.59 38.07
N LEU A 50 10.32 -29.72 36.75
CA LEU A 50 11.16 -30.54 35.86
C LEU A 50 11.11 -29.88 34.45
N PRO A 51 12.15 -29.97 33.61
CA PRO A 51 13.01 -28.84 33.25
C PRO A 51 12.86 -28.53 31.75
N LEU A 52 12.49 -27.30 31.39
CA LEU A 52 12.33 -26.90 29.99
C LEU A 52 13.64 -26.31 29.44
N LEU A 53 14.61 -27.18 29.14
CA LEU A 53 15.75 -26.87 28.28
C LEU A 53 15.76 -27.83 27.09
N LEU A 54 15.28 -27.39 25.91
CA LEU A 54 15.93 -27.68 24.63
C LEU A 54 15.35 -26.84 23.47
N SER A 55 16.28 -26.37 22.62
CA SER A 55 16.11 -25.78 21.28
C SER A 55 16.13 -24.25 21.20
N ALA A 56 17.35 -23.70 21.23
CA ALA A 56 17.66 -22.46 20.55
C ALA A 56 17.85 -22.76 19.04
N SER A 57 16.75 -22.66 18.27
CA SER A 57 16.83 -22.56 16.81
C SER A 57 16.72 -21.09 16.44
N THR A 58 17.81 -20.48 15.98
CA THR A 58 17.77 -19.17 15.31
C THR A 58 17.21 -19.35 13.90
N PRO A 59 15.98 -18.90 13.57
CA PRO A 59 15.58 -18.84 12.18
C PRO A 59 16.44 -17.78 11.47
N GLY A 60 17.11 -18.19 10.40
CA GLY A 60 17.77 -17.28 9.48
C GLY A 60 16.76 -16.26 8.92
N ALA A 61 17.23 -15.04 8.69
CA ALA A 61 16.44 -13.97 8.09
C ALA A 61 16.10 -14.30 6.63
N SER A 62 15.02 -15.06 6.42
CA SER A 62 14.25 -14.99 5.19
C SER A 62 13.43 -13.72 5.24
N SER A 63 13.69 -12.78 4.31
CA SER A 63 12.78 -11.65 4.06
C SER A 63 11.36 -12.20 3.90
N PRO A 64 10.36 -11.66 4.64
CA PRO A 64 9.00 -12.15 4.49
C PRO A 64 8.53 -11.92 3.05
N PRO A 65 7.75 -12.85 2.46
CA PRO A 65 6.98 -12.53 1.26
C PRO A 65 6.15 -11.29 1.59
N ALA A 66 6.15 -10.28 0.71
CA ALA A 66 5.40 -9.05 0.91
C ALA A 66 3.99 -9.42 1.39
N ASP A 67 3.68 -9.10 2.66
CA ASP A 67 2.50 -9.62 3.34
C ASP A 67 1.27 -9.42 2.44
N GLU A 68 0.63 -10.51 2.05
CA GLU A 68 -0.56 -10.53 1.19
C GLU A 68 -1.62 -9.46 1.59
N PRO A 69 -1.79 -9.10 2.89
CA PRO A 69 -2.52 -7.90 3.31
C PRO A 69 -2.05 -6.56 2.72
N GLU A 70 -0.76 -6.24 2.77
CA GLU A 70 -0.23 -4.94 2.30
C GLU A 70 -0.25 -4.86 0.77
N ALA A 71 0.08 -5.95 0.05
CA ALA A 71 -0.01 -5.99 -1.41
C ALA A 71 -1.45 -5.82 -1.91
N ARG A 72 -2.43 -6.45 -1.24
CA ARG A 72 -3.86 -6.27 -1.56
C ARG A 72 -4.33 -4.84 -1.32
N LEU A 73 -3.93 -4.23 -0.21
CA LEU A 73 -4.21 -2.81 0.05
C LEU A 73 -3.47 -1.88 -0.94
N GLY A 74 -2.29 -2.29 -1.38
CA GLY A 74 -1.49 -1.64 -2.41
C GLY A 74 -2.18 -1.62 -3.76
N HIS A 75 -2.84 -2.71 -4.15
CA HIS A 75 -3.66 -2.76 -5.36
C HIS A 75 -4.74 -1.66 -5.35
N ALA A 76 -5.40 -1.44 -4.21
CA ALA A 76 -6.38 -0.36 -4.10
C ALA A 76 -5.76 1.04 -4.26
N VAL A 77 -4.52 1.25 -3.79
CA VAL A 77 -3.77 2.50 -4.05
C VAL A 77 -3.46 2.63 -5.55
N TYR A 78 -2.98 1.55 -6.18
CA TYR A 78 -2.68 1.50 -7.61
C TYR A 78 -3.89 1.90 -8.46
N GLN A 79 -5.06 1.33 -8.18
CA GLN A 79 -6.28 1.64 -8.92
C GLN A 79 -6.67 3.12 -8.84
N ARG A 80 -6.49 3.75 -7.67
CA ARG A 80 -6.86 5.17 -7.48
C ARG A 80 -5.83 6.16 -8.01
N ARG A 81 -4.54 5.81 -7.99
CA ARG A 81 -3.45 6.75 -8.27
C ARG A 81 -2.75 6.51 -9.61
N CYS A 82 -2.68 5.26 -10.05
CA CYS A 82 -1.82 4.85 -11.17
C CYS A 82 -2.62 4.37 -12.38
N ALA A 83 -3.77 3.72 -12.15
CA ALA A 83 -4.47 2.98 -13.20
C ALA A 83 -5.03 3.85 -14.34
N ARG A 84 -5.22 5.17 -14.13
CA ARG A 84 -5.59 6.08 -15.23
C ARG A 84 -4.49 6.09 -16.32
N CYS A 85 -3.23 6.18 -15.90
CA CYS A 85 -2.11 6.37 -16.81
C CYS A 85 -1.33 5.08 -17.08
N HIS A 86 -1.43 4.06 -16.22
CA HIS A 86 -0.63 2.84 -16.32
C HIS A 86 -1.49 1.59 -16.27
N ALA A 87 -1.06 0.56 -17.00
CA ALA A 87 -1.50 -0.81 -16.78
C ALA A 87 -0.32 -1.67 -16.32
N THR A 88 -0.62 -2.87 -15.80
CA THR A 88 0.42 -3.81 -15.39
C THR A 88 1.14 -4.36 -16.63
N GLY A 89 0.43 -4.89 -17.63
CA GLY A 89 1.04 -5.56 -18.78
C GLY A 89 1.11 -4.78 -20.09
N MET A 90 0.61 -3.54 -20.17
CA MET A 90 0.59 -2.77 -21.41
C MET A 90 0.83 -1.28 -21.18
N HIS A 91 1.34 -0.62 -22.22
CA HIS A 91 1.49 0.83 -22.23
C HIS A 91 0.14 1.53 -22.33
N ARG A 92 0.04 2.68 -21.67
CA ARG A 92 -1.05 3.65 -21.78
C ARG A 92 -0.41 5.03 -21.96
N GLU A 93 -0.90 6.05 -21.25
CA GLU A 93 -0.22 7.35 -21.13
C GLU A 93 1.18 7.19 -20.49
N GLY A 94 1.33 6.23 -19.59
CA GLY A 94 2.58 5.78 -18.98
C GLY A 94 2.98 4.34 -19.37
N PRO A 95 4.22 3.92 -19.03
CA PRO A 95 4.72 2.59 -19.33
C PRO A 95 4.01 1.47 -18.55
N ALA A 96 4.14 0.23 -19.02
CA ALA A 96 3.70 -0.95 -18.28
C ALA A 96 4.53 -1.17 -16.99
N HIS A 97 3.87 -1.55 -15.90
CA HIS A 97 4.50 -1.76 -14.58
C HIS A 97 4.89 -3.20 -14.24
N CYS A 98 4.58 -4.17 -15.10
CA CYS A 98 5.08 -5.55 -15.08
C CYS A 98 6.60 -5.57 -14.78
N GLY A 99 7.02 -6.29 -13.74
CA GLY A 99 8.43 -6.42 -13.35
C GLY A 99 9.16 -5.08 -13.21
N VAL A 100 8.49 -4.05 -12.69
CA VAL A 100 9.12 -2.73 -12.51
C VAL A 100 10.14 -2.74 -11.37
N VAL A 101 9.88 -3.48 -10.30
CA VAL A 101 10.79 -3.54 -9.13
C VAL A 101 12.08 -4.24 -9.53
N GLY A 102 13.21 -3.58 -9.29
CA GLY A 102 14.55 -4.03 -9.68
C GLY A 102 14.95 -3.70 -11.13
N ARG A 103 14.04 -3.18 -11.96
CA ARG A 103 14.34 -2.80 -13.35
C ARG A 103 15.01 -1.43 -13.42
N ALA A 104 15.93 -1.24 -14.35
CA ALA A 104 16.47 0.08 -14.68
C ALA A 104 15.36 1.03 -15.20
N ALA A 105 15.40 2.29 -14.79
CA ALA A 105 14.44 3.30 -15.22
C ALA A 105 14.50 3.51 -16.74
N ALA A 106 13.35 3.85 -17.32
CA ALA A 106 13.22 4.12 -18.75
C ALA A 106 13.65 3.01 -19.72
N THR A 107 13.58 1.74 -19.29
CA THR A 107 14.02 0.59 -20.12
C THR A 107 12.90 -0.31 -20.64
N GLN A 108 11.63 -0.07 -20.27
CA GLN A 108 10.56 -0.91 -20.81
C GLN A 108 10.44 -0.73 -22.33
N PRO A 109 10.59 -1.79 -23.14
CA PRO A 109 10.55 -1.68 -24.59
C PRO A 109 9.24 -1.09 -25.11
N GLY A 110 9.30 -0.29 -26.17
CA GLY A 110 8.10 0.22 -26.84
C GLY A 110 7.46 1.47 -26.20
N PHE A 111 7.99 1.97 -25.08
CA PHE A 111 7.53 3.24 -24.48
C PHE A 111 8.50 4.39 -24.74
N ARG A 112 7.96 5.59 -25.03
CA ARG A 112 8.75 6.81 -25.18
C ARG A 112 8.82 7.56 -23.85
N TYR A 113 9.98 7.55 -23.23
CA TYR A 113 10.24 8.22 -21.96
C TYR A 113 10.69 9.67 -22.14
N SER A 114 10.56 10.48 -21.08
CA SER A 114 11.23 11.77 -21.02
C SER A 114 12.75 11.59 -21.08
N GLU A 115 13.44 12.60 -21.60
CA GLU A 115 14.89 12.60 -21.67
C GLU A 115 15.51 12.56 -20.26
N ALA A 116 14.93 13.30 -19.31
CA ALA A 116 15.39 13.32 -17.93
C ALA A 116 15.38 11.93 -17.29
N LEU A 117 14.28 11.18 -17.43
CA LEU A 117 14.19 9.85 -16.83
C LEU A 117 15.15 8.85 -17.50
N ARG A 118 15.37 8.97 -18.82
CA ARG A 118 16.38 8.17 -19.54
C ARG A 118 17.80 8.41 -19.06
N ARG A 119 18.14 9.64 -18.67
CA ARG A 119 19.47 10.03 -18.19
C ARG A 119 19.66 9.80 -16.69
N SER A 120 18.62 9.44 -15.95
CA SER A 120 18.64 9.36 -14.48
C SER A 120 19.58 8.30 -13.91
N GLY A 121 19.81 7.19 -14.63
CA GLY A 121 20.60 6.05 -14.13
C GLY A 121 19.93 5.28 -12.99
N ILE A 122 18.66 5.57 -12.66
CA ILE A 122 17.95 4.96 -11.54
C ILE A 122 17.70 3.47 -11.82
N THR A 123 17.82 2.65 -10.77
CA THR A 123 17.23 1.30 -10.71
C THR A 123 16.08 1.32 -9.71
N TRP A 124 14.92 0.79 -10.09
CA TRP A 124 13.71 0.83 -9.28
C TRP A 124 13.74 -0.13 -8.09
N THR A 125 14.63 0.13 -7.14
CA THR A 125 14.61 -0.51 -5.82
C THR A 125 13.39 -0.02 -5.02
N PRO A 126 12.95 -0.73 -3.97
CA PRO A 126 11.89 -0.24 -3.08
C PRO A 126 12.17 1.17 -2.52
N ALA A 127 13.43 1.48 -2.19
CA ALA A 127 13.82 2.79 -1.67
C ALA A 127 13.72 3.88 -2.75
N GLU A 128 14.20 3.59 -3.98
CA GLU A 128 14.09 4.52 -5.10
C GLU A 128 12.64 4.76 -5.52
N LEU A 129 11.80 3.72 -5.48
CA LEU A 129 10.37 3.86 -5.72
C LEU A 129 9.69 4.69 -4.63
N ASP A 130 10.06 4.56 -3.35
CA ASP A 130 9.51 5.42 -2.29
C ASP A 130 9.86 6.89 -2.52
N ALA A 131 11.15 7.17 -2.79
CA ALA A 131 11.62 8.52 -3.07
C ALA A 131 10.93 9.12 -4.31
N TRP A 132 10.89 8.37 -5.40
CA TRP A 132 10.20 8.75 -6.64
C TRP A 132 8.72 9.03 -6.42
N LEU A 133 8.00 8.13 -5.76
CA LEU A 133 6.56 8.29 -5.52
C LEU A 133 6.25 9.41 -4.51
N SER A 134 7.21 9.81 -3.69
CA SER A 134 7.03 10.93 -2.77
C SER A 134 7.05 12.28 -3.49
N ASP A 135 7.99 12.46 -4.42
CA ASP A 135 8.16 13.67 -5.23
C ASP A 135 8.98 13.36 -6.51
N PRO A 136 8.32 13.02 -7.63
CA PRO A 136 8.99 12.67 -8.87
C PRO A 136 9.82 13.81 -9.44
N GLU A 137 9.34 15.05 -9.30
CA GLU A 137 9.98 16.23 -9.90
C GLU A 137 11.27 16.59 -9.15
N SER A 138 11.25 16.50 -7.81
CA SER A 138 12.46 16.62 -7.00
C SER A 138 13.45 15.48 -7.27
N ARG A 139 12.95 14.25 -7.46
CA ARG A 139 13.81 13.09 -7.71
C ARG A 139 14.47 13.11 -9.09
N VAL A 140 13.73 13.49 -10.13
CA VAL A 140 14.22 13.62 -11.51
C VAL A 140 13.58 14.85 -12.16
N PRO A 141 14.23 16.03 -12.09
CA PRO A 141 13.70 17.24 -12.71
C PRO A 141 13.53 17.08 -14.23
N GLY A 142 12.38 17.52 -14.76
CA GLY A 142 12.02 17.37 -16.18
C GLY A 142 11.45 16.00 -16.55
N GLN A 143 11.01 15.23 -15.57
CA GLN A 143 10.26 14.00 -15.80
C GLN A 143 8.80 14.28 -16.25
N ALA A 144 8.10 13.27 -16.76
CA ALA A 144 6.80 13.44 -17.42
C ALA A 144 5.61 12.76 -16.69
N MET A 145 5.79 12.35 -15.44
CA MET A 145 4.79 11.70 -14.58
C MET A 145 4.37 12.66 -13.46
N ASP A 146 3.18 13.25 -13.59
CA ASP A 146 2.63 14.19 -12.61
C ASP A 146 1.72 13.48 -11.58
N VAL A 147 2.28 12.51 -10.86
CA VAL A 147 1.57 11.78 -9.80
C VAL A 147 2.46 11.62 -8.57
N GLN A 148 1.97 12.11 -7.44
CA GLN A 148 2.60 11.93 -6.12
C GLN A 148 1.71 11.09 -5.19
N VAL A 149 2.35 10.35 -4.30
CA VAL A 149 1.69 9.58 -3.23
C VAL A 149 2.27 10.04 -1.89
N SER A 150 1.69 11.10 -1.32
CA SER A 150 2.24 11.79 -0.15
C SER A 150 2.26 10.91 1.11
N SER A 151 1.31 9.98 1.27
CA SER A 151 1.26 9.09 2.43
C SER A 151 2.35 8.01 2.35
N PRO A 152 3.29 7.94 3.31
CA PRO A 152 4.33 6.91 3.32
C PRO A 152 3.78 5.49 3.43
N VAL A 153 2.69 5.32 4.20
CA VAL A 153 1.98 4.04 4.30
C VAL A 153 1.38 3.63 2.96
N ALA A 154 0.80 4.58 2.21
CA ALA A 154 0.26 4.27 0.88
C ALA A 154 1.37 3.91 -0.12
N ARG A 155 2.53 4.58 -0.07
CA ARG A 155 3.69 4.24 -0.91
C ARG A 155 4.22 2.85 -0.61
N ARG A 156 4.46 2.52 0.66
CA ARG A 156 4.91 1.18 1.06
C ARG A 156 3.99 0.09 0.53
N ARG A 157 2.68 0.25 0.68
CA ARG A 157 1.67 -0.69 0.17
C ARG A 157 1.69 -0.78 -1.36
N LEU A 158 1.75 0.36 -2.04
CA LEU A 158 1.86 0.41 -3.49
C LEU A 158 3.11 -0.33 -3.98
N ILE A 159 4.26 -0.12 -3.33
CA ILE A 159 5.52 -0.80 -3.65
C ILE A 159 5.41 -2.31 -3.40
N ALA A 160 4.78 -2.73 -2.29
CA ALA A 160 4.50 -4.14 -2.03
C ALA A 160 3.64 -4.77 -3.14
N TYR A 161 2.63 -4.05 -3.64
CA TYR A 161 1.85 -4.50 -4.79
C TYR A 161 2.69 -4.57 -6.07
N LEU A 162 3.48 -3.54 -6.39
CA LEU A 162 4.33 -3.52 -7.58
C LEU A 162 5.36 -4.67 -7.57
N ALA A 163 5.83 -5.09 -6.40
CA ALA A 163 6.73 -6.22 -6.23
C ALA A 163 6.09 -7.58 -6.56
N THR A 164 4.76 -7.66 -6.61
CA THR A 164 4.03 -8.88 -7.04
C THR A 164 3.88 -8.99 -8.56
N LEU A 165 4.28 -7.94 -9.31
CA LEU A 165 4.07 -7.91 -10.76
C LEU A 165 5.20 -8.64 -11.48
N GLU A 166 4.85 -9.70 -12.18
CA GLU A 166 5.76 -10.42 -13.05
C GLU A 166 6.29 -9.56 -14.21
N PRO A 167 7.49 -9.85 -14.75
CA PRO A 167 8.01 -9.21 -15.95
C PRO A 167 7.02 -9.26 -17.11
N CYS A 168 7.04 -8.24 -17.98
CA CYS A 168 6.15 -8.24 -19.13
C CYS A 168 6.47 -9.41 -20.05
N THR A 169 5.45 -10.20 -20.36
CA THR A 169 5.52 -11.14 -21.47
C THR A 169 5.72 -10.34 -22.75
N PRO A 170 6.80 -10.59 -23.51
CA PRO A 170 6.93 -10.01 -24.84
C PRO A 170 5.71 -10.42 -25.66
N VAL A 171 5.00 -9.46 -26.25
CA VAL A 171 4.01 -9.81 -27.27
C VAL A 171 4.80 -10.42 -28.41
N ALA A 172 4.72 -11.74 -28.57
CA ALA A 172 5.32 -12.42 -29.71
C ALA A 172 4.84 -11.69 -30.97
N ALA A 173 5.80 -11.21 -31.78
CA ALA A 173 5.48 -10.52 -33.01
C ALA A 173 4.54 -11.41 -33.82
N ARG A 174 3.29 -10.96 -34.02
CA ARG A 174 2.40 -11.62 -34.97
C ARG A 174 3.07 -11.49 -36.33
N ARG A 175 3.62 -12.60 -36.84
CA ARG A 175 4.05 -12.70 -38.23
C ARG A 175 2.81 -12.46 -39.11
N PRO A 176 2.93 -11.68 -40.20
CA PRO A 176 1.84 -11.43 -41.12
C PRO A 176 1.34 -12.72 -41.77
#